data_AF-N9L8R9-F1
#
_entry.id   AF-N9L8R9-F1
#
_cell.length_a   1.000
_cell.length_b   1.000
_cell.length_c   1.000
_cell.angle_alpha   90.00
_cell.angle_beta   90.00
_cell.angle_gamma   90.00
#
_symmetry.space_group_name_H-M   'P 1'
#
loop_
_entity.id
_entity.type
_entity.pdbx_description
1 polymer ?
#
loop_
_entity_poly.entity_id
_entity_poly.type
_entity_poly.pdbx_seq_one_letter_code
_entity_poly.pdbx_strand_id
1 'polypeptide(L)'
;MFTRTVQTLKNSTDLVQRFAMPEIHEDFELRRLSNKDRYKHYILIFKNVINQKKDWEDVKVVAEIQERNHNLRFNIKISKQYPELADYEKLLEAKINAIINNSSLVIS
;
A
#
# COMPACT_ATOMS: atom_id res chain seq x y z
N MET A 1 5.75 9.88 -12.00
CA MET A 1 4.73 9.69 -10.95
C MET A 1 4.09 8.32 -11.18
N PHE A 2 3.90 7.52 -10.14
CA PHE A 2 3.34 6.18 -10.28
C PHE A 2 1.88 6.16 -9.83
N THR A 3 1.02 5.59 -10.66
CA THR A 3 -0.43 5.57 -10.45
C THR A 3 -1.01 4.19 -10.70
N ARG A 4 -2.23 3.98 -10.21
CA ARG A 4 -3.10 2.85 -10.53
C ARG A 4 -4.50 3.38 -10.82
N THR A 5 -5.18 2.78 -11.78
CA THR A 5 -6.59 3.09 -12.01
C THR A 5 -7.43 2.64 -10.82
N VAL A 6 -8.49 3.39 -10.50
CA VAL A 6 -9.45 3.02 -9.46
C VAL A 6 -10.05 1.63 -9.74
N GLN A 7 -10.33 1.32 -11.00
CA GLN A 7 -10.79 -0.01 -11.41
C GLN A 7 -9.84 -1.13 -10.97
N THR A 8 -8.52 -0.94 -11.14
CA THR A 8 -7.51 -1.91 -10.70
C THR A 8 -7.52 -2.05 -9.18
N LEU A 9 -7.60 -0.93 -8.46
CA LEU A 9 -7.62 -0.95 -7.00
C LEU A 9 -8.90 -1.61 -6.45
N LYS A 10 -10.05 -1.45 -7.11
CA LYS A 10 -11.31 -2.11 -6.68
C LYS A 10 -11.35 -3.59 -7.01
N ASN A 11 -10.97 -3.95 -8.23
CA ASN A 11 -11.32 -5.25 -8.81
C ASN A 11 -10.16 -6.23 -8.87
N SER A 12 -8.92 -5.74 -8.72
CA SER A 12 -7.71 -6.57 -8.85
C SER A 12 -6.85 -6.55 -7.59
N THR A 13 -7.35 -5.96 -6.49
CA THR A 13 -6.66 -5.98 -5.20
C THR A 13 -7.61 -6.26 -4.05
N ASP A 14 -7.13 -7.04 -3.09
CA ASP A 14 -7.80 -7.32 -1.82
C ASP A 14 -7.36 -6.29 -0.77
N LEU A 15 -8.28 -5.82 0.07
CA LEU A 15 -7.93 -5.02 1.24
C LEU A 15 -7.20 -5.91 2.26
N VAL A 16 -5.98 -5.54 2.64
CA VAL A 16 -5.21 -6.23 3.69
C VAL A 16 -5.53 -5.59 5.04
N GLN A 17 -5.32 -4.28 5.16
CA GLN A 17 -5.55 -3.57 6.40
C GLN A 17 -5.76 -2.07 6.16
N ARG A 18 -6.56 -1.46 7.04
CA ARG A 18 -6.64 -0.01 7.22
C ARG A 18 -5.89 0.38 8.48
N PHE A 19 -5.15 1.48 8.42
CA PHE A 19 -4.46 2.01 9.59
C PHE A 19 -4.38 3.53 9.53
N ALA A 20 -4.40 4.16 10.70
CA ALA A 20 -4.21 5.60 10.87
C ALA A 20 -2.77 5.90 11.25
N MET A 21 -2.31 7.08 10.86
CA MET A 21 -1.08 7.70 11.37
C MET A 21 -1.42 9.08 11.94
N PRO A 22 -1.74 9.15 13.24
CA PRO A 22 -2.05 10.41 13.93
C PRO A 22 -0.94 11.44 13.80
N GLU A 23 0.32 11.00 13.68
CA GLU A 23 1.51 11.87 13.54
C GLU A 23 1.49 12.73 12.28
N ILE A 24 0.77 12.28 11.24
CA ILE A 24 0.63 12.98 9.95
C ILE A 24 -0.84 13.28 9.60
N HIS A 25 -1.78 13.00 10.51
CA HIS A 25 -3.22 13.17 10.30
C HIS A 25 -3.76 12.44 9.05
N GLU A 26 -3.15 11.32 8.67
CA GLU A 26 -3.53 10.56 7.47
C GLU A 26 -3.96 9.14 7.80
N ASP A 27 -4.93 8.65 7.03
CA ASP A 27 -5.39 7.27 7.08
C ASP A 27 -5.02 6.56 5.78
N PHE A 28 -4.60 5.29 5.88
CA PHE A 28 -4.14 4.50 4.74
C PHE A 28 -4.93 3.20 4.57
N GLU A 29 -4.98 2.73 3.33
CA GLU A 29 -5.32 1.34 3.00
C GLU A 29 -4.10 0.64 2.40
N LEU A 30 -3.72 -0.49 2.99
CA LEU A 30 -2.80 -1.44 2.38
C LEU A 30 -3.61 -2.49 1.63
N ARG A 31 -3.33 -2.66 0.35
CA ARG A 31 -4.04 -3.60 -0.53
C ARG A 31 -3.06 -4.56 -1.19
N ARG A 32 -3.47 -5.80 -1.46
CA ARG A 32 -2.65 -6.84 -2.11
C ARG A 32 -3.22 -7.16 -3.48
N LEU A 33 -2.40 -7.22 -4.53
CA LEU A 33 -2.86 -7.70 -5.85
C LEU A 33 -3.34 -9.16 -5.75
N SER A 34 -4.57 -9.42 -6.19
CA SER A 34 -5.24 -10.71 -6.01
C SER A 34 -4.65 -11.83 -6.88
N ASN A 35 -4.04 -11.50 -8.02
CA ASN A 35 -3.60 -12.48 -9.03
C ASN A 35 -2.11 -12.86 -8.96
N LYS A 36 -1.37 -12.48 -7.90
CA LYS A 36 0.08 -12.73 -7.82
C LYS A 36 0.45 -13.63 -6.63
N ASP A 37 0.31 -14.93 -6.84
CA ASP A 37 0.66 -15.94 -5.81
C ASP A 37 2.17 -16.15 -5.66
N ARG A 38 2.94 -16.04 -6.75
CA ARG A 38 4.40 -16.28 -6.71
C ARG A 38 5.17 -15.18 -5.98
N TYR A 39 4.70 -13.93 -6.07
CA TYR A 39 5.28 -12.77 -5.39
C TYR A 39 4.15 -11.88 -4.92
N LYS A 40 3.90 -11.83 -3.61
CA LYS A 40 2.87 -10.97 -3.06
C LYS A 40 3.26 -9.52 -3.34
N HIS A 41 2.34 -8.79 -3.96
CA HIS A 41 2.53 -7.40 -4.31
C HIS A 41 1.48 -6.56 -3.60
N TYR A 42 1.95 -5.54 -2.90
CA TYR A 42 1.14 -4.67 -2.06
C TYR A 42 1.21 -3.24 -2.57
N ILE A 43 0.12 -2.53 -2.40
CA ILE A 43 -0.06 -1.15 -2.80
C ILE A 43 -0.59 -0.39 -1.59
N LEU A 44 0.11 0.67 -1.21
CA LEU A 44 -0.34 1.60 -0.17
C LEU A 44 -1.01 2.80 -0.83
N ILE A 45 -2.19 3.16 -0.36
CA ILE A 45 -2.95 4.34 -0.80
C ILE A 45 -3.54 5.08 0.41
N PHE A 46 -3.90 6.35 0.21
CA PHE A 46 -4.75 7.05 1.18
C PHE A 46 -6.15 6.45 1.24
N LYS A 47 -6.75 6.48 2.41
CA LYS A 47 -8.11 6.01 2.64
C LYS A 47 -9.11 6.84 1.83
N ASN A 48 -10.22 6.22 1.46
CA ASN A 48 -11.34 6.81 0.70
C ASN A 48 -11.03 7.26 -0.74
N VAL A 49 -9.77 7.28 -1.18
CA VAL A 49 -9.41 7.72 -2.55
C VAL A 49 -10.12 6.90 -3.64
N ILE A 50 -10.35 5.61 -3.39
CA ILE A 50 -11.07 4.69 -4.27
C ILE A 50 -12.57 5.05 -4.37
N ASN A 51 -13.17 5.52 -3.28
CA ASN A 51 -14.61 5.79 -3.19
C ASN A 51 -14.98 7.17 -3.73
N GLN A 52 -14.02 8.11 -3.74
CA GLN A 52 -14.22 9.48 -4.19
C GLN A 52 -13.99 9.68 -5.69
N LYS A 53 -13.49 8.65 -6.38
CA LYS A 53 -13.08 8.72 -7.79
C LYS A 53 -13.81 7.69 -8.64
N LYS A 54 -13.94 8.02 -9.92
CA LYS A 54 -14.53 7.15 -10.95
C LYS A 54 -13.54 6.05 -11.34
N ASP A 55 -14.05 4.94 -11.85
CA ASP A 55 -13.25 3.73 -12.09
C ASP A 55 -12.09 3.94 -13.09
N TRP A 56 -12.27 4.83 -14.07
CA TRP A 56 -11.24 5.15 -15.07
C TRP A 56 -10.22 6.20 -14.59
N GLU A 57 -10.40 6.79 -13.42
CA GLU A 57 -9.44 7.75 -12.90
C GLU A 57 -8.19 7.07 -12.34
N ASP A 58 -7.07 7.74 -12.51
CA ASP A 58 -5.82 7.36 -11.89
C ASP A 58 -5.70 7.89 -10.47
N VAL A 59 -5.18 7.03 -9.59
CA VAL A 59 -4.82 7.33 -8.21
C VAL A 59 -3.31 7.21 -8.08
N LYS A 60 -2.70 8.27 -7.58
CA LYS A 60 -1.29 8.24 -7.15
C LYS A 60 -1.17 7.30 -5.96
N VAL A 61 -0.29 6.31 -6.07
CA VAL A 61 -0.03 5.37 -4.98
C VAL A 61 0.99 5.98 -4.02
N VAL A 62 0.87 5.69 -2.73
CA VAL A 62 1.82 6.15 -1.71
C VAL A 62 3.09 5.31 -1.80
N ALA A 63 2.95 3.99 -1.90
CA ALA A 63 4.06 3.07 -2.10
C ALA A 63 3.60 1.79 -2.83
N GLU A 64 4.56 1.09 -3.43
CA GLU A 64 4.38 -0.29 -3.87
C GLU A 64 5.46 -1.16 -3.27
N ILE A 65 5.03 -2.29 -2.70
CA ILE A 65 5.85 -3.20 -1.93
C ILE A 65 5.75 -4.57 -2.57
N GLN A 66 6.88 -5.23 -2.76
CA GLN A 66 6.94 -6.61 -3.21
C GLN A 66 7.56 -7.46 -2.11
N GLU A 67 6.90 -8.56 -1.78
CA GLU A 67 7.48 -9.61 -0.94
C GLU A 67 8.25 -10.59 -1.81
N ARG A 68 9.53 -10.79 -1.50
CA ARG A 68 10.39 -11.78 -2.14
C ARG A 68 11.26 -12.46 -1.08
N ASN A 69 11.18 -13.78 -1.01
CA ASN A 69 11.95 -14.59 -0.04
C ASN A 69 11.78 -14.07 1.40
N HIS A 70 10.54 -13.76 1.81
CA HIS A 70 10.20 -13.17 3.13
C HIS A 70 10.78 -11.78 3.41
N ASN A 71 11.40 -11.14 2.41
CA ASN A 71 11.86 -9.76 2.51
C ASN A 71 10.92 -8.82 1.74
N LEU A 72 10.62 -7.68 2.35
CA LEU A 72 9.80 -6.65 1.75
C LEU A 72 10.68 -5.62 1.04
N ARG A 73 10.38 -5.39 -0.24
CA ARG A 73 11.08 -4.41 -1.08
C ARG A 73 10.10 -3.33 -1.52
N PHE A 74 10.40 -2.09 -1.14
CA PHE A 74 9.68 -0.91 -1.59
C PHE A 74 10.15 -0.54 -3.02
N ASN A 75 9.41 -1.03 -4.02
CA ASN A 75 9.65 -0.75 -5.43
C ASN A 75 9.38 0.72 -5.75
N ILE A 76 8.34 1.27 -5.12
CA ILE A 76 8.03 2.70 -5.14
C ILE A 76 8.08 3.18 -3.70
N LYS A 77 9.01 4.09 -3.44
CA LYS A 77 9.23 4.74 -2.15
C LYS A 77 8.19 5.82 -1.88
N ILE A 78 7.88 6.01 -0.60
CA ILE A 78 6.90 6.98 -0.11
C ILE A 78 7.40 8.38 -0.41
N SER A 79 8.64 8.69 -0.02
CA SER A 79 9.29 9.99 -0.22
C SER A 79 9.41 10.37 -1.71
N LYS A 80 9.47 9.38 -2.61
CA LYS A 80 9.50 9.62 -4.07
C LYS A 80 8.15 10.03 -4.64
N GLN A 81 7.04 9.58 -4.03
CA GLN A 81 5.71 9.99 -4.45
C GLN A 81 5.27 11.24 -3.69
N TYR A 82 5.45 11.26 -2.37
CA TYR A 82 5.01 12.32 -1.47
C TYR A 82 6.22 12.78 -0.65
N PRO A 83 7.02 13.74 -1.16
CA PRO A 83 8.20 14.26 -0.47
C PRO A 83 7.91 14.81 0.92
N GLU A 84 6.71 15.33 1.16
CA GLU A 84 6.23 15.80 2.45
C GLU A 84 6.14 14.70 3.51
N LEU A 85 6.11 13.43 3.11
CA LEU A 85 6.11 12.27 4.01
C LEU A 85 7.52 11.70 4.24
N ALA A 86 8.59 12.33 3.73
CA ALA A 86 9.94 11.79 3.80
C ALA A 86 10.41 11.54 5.25
N ASP A 87 10.10 12.43 6.18
CA ASP A 87 10.48 12.29 7.59
C ASP A 87 9.77 11.11 8.29
N TYR A 88 8.62 10.69 7.74
CA TYR A 88 7.80 9.59 8.26
C TYR A 88 7.99 8.28 7.50
N GLU A 89 8.81 8.26 6.44
CA GLU A 89 8.97 7.11 5.55
C GLU A 89 9.37 5.86 6.33
N LYS A 90 10.36 5.94 7.22
CA LYS A 90 10.79 4.80 8.04
C LYS A 90 9.70 4.28 8.98
N LEU A 91 8.89 5.17 9.55
CA LEU A 91 7.79 4.80 10.43
C LEU A 91 6.67 4.09 9.65
N LEU A 92 6.34 4.59 8.46
CA LEU A 92 5.40 3.95 7.54
C LEU A 92 5.89 2.58 7.10
N GLU A 93 7.16 2.47 6.67
CA GLU A 93 7.76 1.20 6.27
C GLU A 93 7.70 0.18 7.42
N ALA A 94 8.03 0.59 8.65
CA ALA A 94 7.95 -0.27 9.83
C ALA A 94 6.52 -0.76 10.11
N LYS A 95 5.52 0.13 10.03
CA LYS A 95 4.09 -0.25 10.19
C LYS A 95 3.66 -1.24 9.11
N ILE A 96 3.98 -0.99 7.84
CA ILE A 96 3.66 -1.88 6.71
C ILE A 96 4.31 -3.25 6.91
N ASN A 97 5.58 -3.28 7.30
CA ASN A 97 6.30 -4.52 7.56
C ASN A 97 5.63 -5.34 8.68
N ALA A 98 5.23 -4.69 9.77
CA ALA A 98 4.53 -5.36 10.86
C ALA A 98 3.17 -5.95 10.41
N ILE A 99 2.40 -5.20 9.62
CA ILE A 99 1.11 -5.66 9.07
C ILE A 99 1.29 -6.91 8.20
N ILE A 100 2.23 -6.87 7.25
CA ILE A 100 2.44 -7.96 6.30
C ILE A 100 2.99 -9.22 6.99
N ASN A 101 3.91 -9.05 7.94
CA ASN A 101 4.49 -10.16 8.69
C ASN A 101 3.47 -10.79 9.66
N ASN A 102 2.65 -10.00 10.36
CA ASN A 102 1.58 -10.53 11.20
C ASN A 102 0.52 -11.26 10.38
N SER A 103 0.18 -10.76 9.20
CA SER A 103 -0.77 -11.44 8.29
C SER A 103 -0.26 -12.80 7.82
N SER A 104 1.06 -12.99 7.76
CA SER A 104 1.66 -14.27 7.37
C SER A 104 1.65 -15.31 8.49
N LEU A 105 1.64 -14.87 9.76
CA LEU A 105 1.62 -15.76 10.94
C LEU A 105 0.25 -16.39 11.21
N VAL A 106 -0.84 -15.78 10.73
CA VAL A 106 -2.21 -16.30 10.96
C VAL A 106 -2.58 -17.43 9.98
N ILE A 107 -1.73 -17.69 8.97
CA ILE A 107 -1.97 -18.71 7.92
C ILE A 107 -0.95 -19.88 8.04
N SER A 108 -0.27 -20.00 9.18
CA SER A 108 0.67 -21.12 9.47
C SER A 108 0.04 -22.16 10.38
#